data_AF-A0A8J8ACB2-F1
#
_entry.id   AF-A0A8J8ACB2-F1
#
_cell.length_a   1.000
_cell.length_b   1.000
_cell.length_c   1.000
_cell.angle_alpha   90.00
_cell.angle_beta   90.00
_cell.angle_gamma   90.00
#
_symmetry.space_group_name_H-M   'P 1'
#
loop_
_entity.id
_entity.type
_entity.pdbx_description
1 polymer ?
#
loop_
_entity_poly.entity_id
_entity_poly.type
_entity_poly.pdbx_seq_one_letter_code
_entity_poly.pdbx_strand_id
1 'polypeptide(L)'
;MLVKGKVVAENGTFPFEVLKTEGGVSLRVELSGEPFEYSTDCNCLEPLELLGLLLPALEEEIGEIKSVFVEEVVEGEKKGVHSFLKSLFKFLSKGG
;
A
#
# COMPACT_ATOMS: atom_id res chain seq x y z
N MET A 1 7.92 7.72 6.49
CA MET A 1 7.85 6.27 6.24
C MET A 1 7.54 6.07 4.77
N LEU A 2 8.25 5.18 4.09
CA LEU A 2 8.01 4.82 2.70
C LEU A 2 7.69 3.32 2.65
N VAL A 3 6.60 2.95 1.98
CA VAL A 3 6.21 1.57 1.73
C VAL A 3 6.18 1.36 0.22
N LYS A 4 6.89 0.35 -0.27
CA LYS A 4 6.84 -0.08 -1.67
C LYS A 4 6.28 -1.48 -1.76
N GLY A 5 5.60 -1.74 -2.86
CA GLY A 5 5.07 -3.06 -3.13
C GLY A 5 4.45 -3.13 -4.51
N LYS A 6 3.56 -4.11 -4.67
CA LYS A 6 2.80 -4.32 -5.91
C LYS A 6 1.40 -4.84 -5.62
N VAL A 7 0.47 -4.43 -6.46
CA VAL A 7 -0.88 -4.97 -6.56
C VAL A 7 -0.91 -5.95 -7.73
N VAL A 8 -1.39 -7.16 -7.49
CA VAL A 8 -1.63 -8.16 -8.55
C VAL A 8 -3.12 -8.20 -8.79
N ALA A 9 -3.53 -7.88 -10.01
CA ALA A 9 -4.91 -7.87 -10.45
C ALA A 9 -5.07 -8.65 -11.76
N GLU A 10 -6.31 -8.81 -12.21
CA GLU A 10 -6.62 -9.51 -13.46
C GLU A 10 -5.86 -8.94 -14.66
N ASN A 11 -5.74 -7.61 -14.74
CA ASN A 11 -5.13 -6.94 -15.88
C ASN A 11 -3.61 -6.80 -15.78
N GLY A 12 -2.97 -7.30 -14.71
CA GLY A 12 -1.51 -7.27 -14.58
C GLY A 12 -1.00 -7.10 -13.15
N THR A 13 0.25 -6.65 -13.05
CA THR A 13 0.92 -6.37 -11.79
C THR A 13 1.39 -4.92 -11.79
N PHE A 14 0.99 -4.18 -10.76
CA PHE A 14 1.11 -2.73 -10.70
C PHE A 14 1.91 -2.35 -9.46
N PRO A 15 3.14 -1.84 -9.62
CA PRO A 15 3.94 -1.33 -8.51
C PRO A 15 3.22 -0.18 -7.79
N PHE A 16 3.36 -0.10 -6.48
CA PHE A 16 2.88 1.04 -5.72
C PHE A 16 3.95 1.56 -4.75
N GLU A 17 3.84 2.84 -4.45
CA GLU A 17 4.60 3.52 -3.42
C GLU A 17 3.65 4.32 -2.52
N VAL A 18 3.80 4.19 -1.20
CA VAL A 18 3.11 5.02 -0.22
C VAL A 18 4.12 5.77 0.63
N LEU A 19 4.06 7.09 0.60
CA LEU A 19 4.91 7.96 1.39
C LEU A 19 4.07 8.63 2.49
N LYS A 20 4.45 8.40 3.75
CA LYS A 20 3.93 9.12 4.92
C LYS A 20 4.98 10.09 5.44
N THR A 21 4.59 11.36 5.53
CA THR A 21 5.38 12.46 6.09
C THR A 21 4.65 13.08 7.28
N GLU A 22 5.19 14.17 7.86
CA GLU A 22 4.46 14.95 8.87
C GLU A 22 3.33 15.80 8.28
N GLY A 23 3.27 15.92 6.95
CA GLY A 23 2.21 16.64 6.24
C GLY A 23 1.04 15.76 5.80
N GLY A 24 1.15 14.43 5.88
CA GLY A 24 0.11 13.51 5.43
C GLY A 24 0.65 12.24 4.78
N VAL A 25 -0.22 11.58 4.01
CA VAL A 25 0.08 10.34 3.27
C VAL A 25 -0.25 10.51 1.80
N SER A 26 0.66 10.05 0.93
CA SER A 26 0.47 9.98 -0.51
C SER A 26 0.66 8.55 -1.01
N LEU A 27 -0.26 8.08 -1.85
CA LEU A 27 -0.20 6.83 -2.61
C LEU A 27 0.04 7.15 -4.08
N ARG A 28 0.92 6.37 -4.71
CA ARG A 28 1.10 6.31 -6.15
C ARG A 28 1.10 4.85 -6.60
N VAL A 29 0.33 4.52 -7.62
CA VAL A 29 0.31 3.21 -8.28
C VAL A 29 0.67 3.39 -9.74
N GLU A 30 1.70 2.70 -10.20
CA GLU A 30 2.13 2.71 -11.59
C GLU A 30 1.20 1.82 -12.42
N LEU A 31 0.36 2.44 -13.23
CA LEU A 31 -0.55 1.76 -14.15
C LEU A 31 0.03 1.72 -15.58
N SER A 32 -0.52 0.88 -16.44
CA SER A 32 -0.11 0.79 -17.85
C SER A 32 -0.40 2.09 -18.64
N GLY A 33 -1.32 2.92 -18.15
CA GLY A 33 -1.66 4.23 -18.71
C GLY A 33 -1.09 5.36 -17.86
N GLU A 34 -1.96 6.14 -17.24
CA GLU A 34 -1.56 7.18 -16.29
C GLU A 34 -1.45 6.60 -14.87
N PRO A 35 -0.47 7.03 -14.06
CA PRO A 35 -0.36 6.57 -12.68
C PRO A 35 -1.58 7.02 -11.87
N PHE A 36 -2.07 6.13 -11.01
CA PHE A 36 -3.08 6.48 -10.02
C PHE A 36 -2.39 7.15 -8.84
N GLU A 37 -2.65 8.44 -8.64
CA GLU A 37 -2.05 9.23 -7.56
C GLU A 37 -3.13 9.79 -6.64
N TYR A 38 -2.92 9.64 -5.33
CA TYR A 38 -3.79 10.21 -4.31
C TYR A 38 -2.97 10.71 -3.12
N SER A 39 -3.33 11.87 -2.57
CA SER A 39 -2.70 12.41 -1.37
C SER A 39 -3.73 13.03 -0.43
N THR A 40 -3.45 12.94 0.86
CA THR A 40 -4.31 13.53 1.90
C THR A 40 -3.47 14.03 3.07
N ASP A 41 -3.88 15.16 3.63
CA ASP A 41 -3.20 15.83 4.74
C ASP A 41 -3.59 15.25 6.12
N CYS A 42 -4.02 13.98 6.17
CA CYS A 42 -4.32 13.26 7.42
C CYS A 42 -3.11 12.46 7.90
N ASN A 43 -2.44 12.98 8.92
CA ASN A 43 -1.39 12.27 9.65
C ASN A 43 -1.90 11.05 10.44
N CYS A 44 -3.22 10.99 10.64
CA CYS A 44 -3.94 9.91 11.29
C CYS A 44 -3.90 8.58 10.51
N LEU A 45 -3.77 8.63 9.18
CA LEU A 45 -3.80 7.43 8.34
C LEU A 45 -2.44 6.76 8.29
N GLU A 46 -2.41 5.44 8.48
CA GLU A 46 -1.24 4.63 8.18
C GLU A 46 -1.13 4.32 6.67
N PRO A 47 0.08 4.11 6.13
CA PRO A 47 0.28 3.95 4.69
C PRO A 47 -0.61 2.88 4.03
N LEU A 48 -0.73 1.71 4.64
CA LEU A 48 -1.51 0.60 4.10
C LEU A 48 -3.03 0.79 4.31
N GLU A 49 -3.44 1.63 5.26
CA GLU A 49 -4.86 2.00 5.41
C GLU A 49 -5.31 2.84 4.23
N LEU A 50 -4.49 3.81 3.80
CA LEU A 50 -4.81 4.61 2.61
C LEU A 50 -4.95 3.73 1.37
N LEU A 51 -4.02 2.80 1.15
CA LEU A 51 -4.11 1.84 0.05
C LEU A 51 -5.40 1.02 0.12
N GLY A 52 -5.73 0.50 1.31
CA GLY A 52 -6.95 -0.29 1.55
C GLY A 52 -8.24 0.47 1.21
N LEU A 53 -8.31 1.77 1.53
CA LEU A 53 -9.46 2.63 1.21
C LEU A 53 -9.63 2.85 -0.30
N LEU A 54 -8.54 2.76 -1.06
CA LEU A 54 -8.51 3.05 -2.50
C LEU A 54 -8.55 1.79 -3.37
N LEU A 55 -8.55 0.58 -2.78
CA LEU A 55 -8.68 -0.68 -3.53
C LEU A 55 -9.90 -0.72 -4.45
N PRO A 56 -11.11 -0.31 -4.03
CA PRO A 56 -12.27 -0.34 -4.93
C PRO A 56 -12.09 0.55 -6.17
N ALA A 57 -11.50 1.73 -6.00
CA ALA A 57 -11.21 2.64 -7.11
C ALA A 57 -10.12 2.06 -8.03
N LEU A 58 -9.12 1.36 -7.48
CA LEU A 58 -8.13 0.65 -8.27
C LEU A 58 -8.76 -0.49 -9.05
N GLU A 59 -9.65 -1.30 -8.45
CA GLU A 59 -10.32 -2.42 -9.12
C GLU A 59 -11.13 -1.99 -10.36
N GLU A 60 -11.70 -0.77 -10.35
CA GLU A 60 -12.36 -0.19 -11.53
C GLU A 60 -11.38 0.00 -12.71
N GLU A 61 -10.11 0.30 -12.44
CA GLU A 61 -9.08 0.57 -13.45
C GLU A 61 -8.29 -0.69 -13.86
N ILE A 62 -7.90 -1.53 -12.89
CA ILE A 62 -7.00 -2.68 -13.10
C ILE A 62 -7.68 -4.05 -13.04
N GLY A 63 -9.01 -4.07 -12.89
CA GLY A 63 -9.79 -5.29 -12.71
C GLY A 63 -9.63 -5.86 -11.30
N GLU A 64 -10.23 -7.03 -11.07
CA GLU A 64 -10.31 -7.65 -9.75
C GLU A 64 -8.90 -7.84 -9.14
N ILE A 65 -8.69 -7.31 -7.95
CA ILE A 65 -7.42 -7.43 -7.23
C ILE A 65 -7.35 -8.82 -6.59
N LYS A 66 -6.33 -9.58 -6.97
CA LYS A 66 -6.09 -10.93 -6.45
C LYS A 66 -5.24 -10.90 -5.18
N SER A 67 -4.27 -9.99 -5.11
CA SER A 67 -3.39 -9.87 -3.96
C SER A 67 -2.62 -8.56 -3.94
N VAL A 68 -2.16 -8.16 -2.75
CA VAL A 68 -1.28 -7.01 -2.53
C VAL A 68 -0.05 -7.49 -1.78
N PHE A 69 1.14 -7.19 -2.30
CA PHE A 69 2.41 -7.56 -1.69
C PHE A 69 3.18 -6.32 -1.28
N VAL A 70 3.65 -6.31 -0.03
CA VAL A 70 4.61 -5.31 0.46
C VAL A 70 6.02 -5.87 0.28
N GLU A 71 6.86 -5.13 -0.44
CA GLU A 71 8.22 -5.55 -0.78
C GLU A 71 9.28 -4.82 0.05
N GLU A 72 9.05 -3.53 0.35
CA GLU A 72 9.99 -2.72 1.12
C GLU A 72 9.24 -1.79 2.07
N VAL A 73 9.74 -1.66 3.30
CA VAL A 73 9.27 -0.68 4.27
C VAL A 73 10.49 0.06 4.82
N VAL A 74 10.60 1.34 4.49
CA VAL A 74 11.62 2.25 5.00
C VAL A 74 10.99 3.15 6.06
N GLU A 75 11.17 2.79 7.33
CA GLU A 75 10.85 3.67 8.45
C GLU A 75 12.01 4.66 8.63
N GLY A 76 11.74 5.96 8.42
CA GLY A 76 12.63 7.00 8.93
C GLY A 76 12.66 6.91 10.46
N GLU A 77 13.79 7.26 11.09
CA GLU A 77 14.10 7.05 12.52
C GLU A 77 12.99 7.46 13.52
N LYS A 78 11.91 6.67 13.66
CA LYS A 78 10.92 6.81 14.72
C LYS A 78 10.44 5.43 15.17
N LYS A 79 10.91 5.07 16.36
CA LYS A 79 10.48 3.96 17.21
C LYS A 79 8.95 3.85 17.26
N GLY A 80 8.35 2.72 16.86
CA GLY A 80 7.02 2.38 17.38
C GLY A 80 6.14 1.38 16.64
N VAL A 81 6.33 1.12 15.33
CA VAL A 81 5.33 0.36 14.53
C VAL A 81 5.75 -1.10 14.25
N HIS A 82 6.87 -1.54 14.85
CA HIS A 82 7.50 -2.83 14.58
C HIS A 82 6.73 -4.09 15.04
N SER A 83 5.55 -3.96 15.66
CA SER A 83 4.81 -5.11 16.24
C SER A 83 3.61 -5.58 15.43
N PHE A 84 2.88 -4.69 14.74
CA PHE A 84 1.59 -5.05 14.13
C PHE A 84 1.74 -5.76 12.78
N LEU A 85 2.66 -5.29 11.93
CA LEU A 85 2.90 -5.88 10.60
C LEU A 85 3.45 -7.32 10.71
N LYS A 86 4.27 -7.60 11.72
CA LYS A 86 4.78 -8.97 11.97
C LYS A 86 3.68 -9.95 12.38
N SER A 87 2.59 -9.45 12.98
CA SER A 87 1.43 -10.25 13.36
C SER A 87 0.55 -10.60 12.15
N LEU A 88 0.34 -9.65 11.23
CA LEU A 88 -0.43 -9.86 10.00
C LEU A 88 0.27 -10.84 9.04
N PHE A 89 1.60 -10.74 8.88
CA PHE A 89 2.37 -11.72 8.10
C PHE A 89 2.28 -13.15 8.67
N LYS A 90 2.14 -13.31 9.99
CA LYS A 90 1.99 -14.63 10.62
C LYS A 90 0.60 -15.24 10.39
N PHE A 91 -0.42 -14.41 10.20
CA PHE A 91 -1.79 -14.85 9.99
C PHE A 91 -2.02 -15.36 8.55
N LEU A 92 -1.35 -14.76 7.57
CA LEU A 92 -1.47 -15.14 6.15
C LEU A 92 -0.59 -16.33 5.76
N SER A 93 0.41 -16.71 6.57
CA SER A 93 1.37 -17.77 6.22
C SER A 93 0.98 -19.18 6.72
N LYS A 94 -0.22 -19.37 7.28
CA LYS A 94 -0.61 -20.64 7.96
C LYS A 94 -1.81 -21.36 7.35
N GLY A 95 -2.12 -21.09 6.07
CA GLY A 95 -3.15 -21.77 5.29
C GLY A 95 -2.59 -22.55 4.11
N GLY A 96 -1.57 -23.38 4.34
CA GLY A 96 -1.02 -24.33 3.38
C GLY A 96 -1.02 -25.73 3.97
#